data_AF-A0A4W6DHK3-F1
#
_entry.id   AF-A0A4W6DHK3-F1
#
_cell.length_a   1.000
_cell.length_b   1.000
_cell.length_c   1.000
_cell.angle_alpha   90.00
_cell.angle_beta   90.00
_cell.angle_gamma   90.00
#
_symmetry.space_group_name_H-M   'P 1'
#
loop_
_entity.id
_entity.type
_entity.pdbx_description
1 polymer ?
#
loop_
_entity_poly.entity_id
_entity_poly.type
_entity_poly.pdbx_seq_one_letter_code
_entity_poly.pdbx_strand_id
1 'polypeptide(L)'
;CVCVCVCVCVCVCSACQMDLQTAIQETQCALNLVLNNKFSEALDLLKPWWRDSMYHALGYSSILVMQATMTFEHRDIQTAMATIKEALHTCQRKTESNITSSRKSLCCVCVFAEEMHAEICYAECLLQKATLTFVQVRNFCCCFHLFDENMISFIKGGIKIRTSYQIYKILRLLEFIGFSGNRGFGLSQLREGASSHSLRSILCALTLLFYHTYVSLILGTGEGNLVEAEALLEPYQHKYPKGSIILFYSARIATLRGNFEKARARYEECISSQQEWKQIHHLCYWELMWTHSYQQEWQQAYRYADLLCKESRWSKAIYVYQKAAILSMMSEEEVKKTGENIVELFRSVCLHI
;
A
#
# COMPACT_ATOMS: atom_id res chain seq x y z
N CYS A 1 -49.89 -2.76 30.98
CA CYS A 1 -48.50 -2.99 31.43
C CYS A 1 -47.67 -3.94 30.57
N VAL A 2 -48.25 -4.75 29.66
CA VAL A 2 -47.47 -5.73 28.87
C VAL A 2 -46.79 -5.11 27.63
N CYS A 3 -47.35 -4.06 27.02
CA CYS A 3 -46.72 -3.42 25.84
C CYS A 3 -45.46 -2.59 26.17
N VAL A 4 -45.32 -2.08 27.39
CA VAL A 4 -44.15 -1.26 27.76
C VAL A 4 -42.92 -2.15 28.01
N CYS A 5 -43.09 -3.37 28.54
CA CYS A 5 -41.99 -4.32 28.74
C CYS A 5 -41.42 -4.86 27.42
N VAL A 6 -42.22 -4.99 26.36
CA VAL A 6 -41.72 -5.48 25.05
C VAL A 6 -40.85 -4.41 24.37
N CYS A 7 -41.22 -3.12 24.43
CA CYS A 7 -40.36 -2.04 23.93
C CYS A 7 -39.04 -1.93 24.71
N VAL A 8 -39.06 -2.14 26.04
CA VAL A 8 -37.84 -2.06 26.86
C VAL A 8 -36.93 -3.29 26.62
N CYS A 9 -37.47 -4.49 26.43
CA CYS A 9 -36.67 -5.68 26.09
C CYS A 9 -36.04 -5.62 24.68
N VAL A 10 -36.70 -4.98 23.71
CA VAL A 10 -36.12 -4.76 22.37
C VAL A 10 -35.00 -3.71 22.41
N CYS A 11 -35.07 -2.72 23.31
CA CYS A 11 -34.02 -1.73 23.47
C CYS A 11 -32.78 -2.22 24.24
N VAL A 12 -32.88 -3.29 25.03
CA VAL A 12 -31.76 -3.79 25.86
C VAL A 12 -30.87 -4.82 25.15
N CYS A 13 -31.31 -5.43 24.04
CA CYS A 13 -30.50 -6.41 23.31
C CYS A 13 -29.69 -5.84 22.12
N SER A 14 -29.80 -4.55 21.80
CA SER A 14 -29.10 -3.95 20.65
C SER A 14 -27.75 -3.28 20.98
N ALA A 15 -27.29 -3.35 22.24
CA ALA A 15 -26.08 -2.69 22.70
C ALA A 15 -24.75 -3.43 22.38
N CYS A 16 -24.78 -4.50 21.57
CA CYS A 16 -23.62 -5.39 21.38
C CYS A 16 -23.20 -5.60 19.91
N GLN A 17 -23.77 -4.86 18.95
CA GLN A 17 -23.44 -5.00 17.54
C GLN A 17 -22.97 -3.66 16.96
N MET A 18 -21.76 -3.65 16.40
CA MET A 18 -21.18 -2.49 15.70
C MET A 18 -22.05 -2.11 14.49
N ASP A 19 -22.53 -0.87 14.44
CA ASP A 19 -23.28 -0.34 13.30
C ASP A 19 -22.35 0.12 12.17
N LEU A 20 -22.88 0.12 10.93
CA LEU A 20 -22.12 0.46 9.72
C LEU A 20 -21.52 1.87 9.77
N GLN A 21 -22.28 2.85 10.25
CA GLN A 21 -21.86 4.25 10.20
C GLN A 21 -20.72 4.52 11.18
N THR A 22 -20.83 4.00 12.41
CA THR A 22 -19.76 4.05 13.41
C THR A 22 -18.52 3.32 12.89
N ALA A 23 -18.68 2.14 12.25
CA ALA A 23 -17.54 1.42 11.69
C ALA A 23 -16.79 2.21 10.60
N ILE A 24 -17.52 2.92 9.73
CA ILE A 24 -16.92 3.80 8.71
C ILE A 24 -16.17 4.96 9.39
N GLN A 25 -16.77 5.58 10.41
CA GLN A 25 -16.18 6.70 11.13
C GLN A 25 -14.92 6.30 11.90
N GLU A 26 -14.95 5.20 12.64
CA GLU A 26 -13.77 4.67 13.36
C GLU A 26 -12.64 4.30 12.38
N THR A 27 -12.98 3.70 11.24
CA THR A 27 -11.99 3.39 10.19
C THR A 27 -11.43 4.65 9.54
N GLN A 28 -12.23 5.71 9.37
CA GLN A 28 -11.76 7.01 8.92
C GLN A 28 -10.80 7.66 9.93
N CYS A 29 -11.08 7.53 11.23
CA CYS A 29 -10.18 7.97 12.29
C CYS A 29 -8.86 7.19 12.26
N ALA A 30 -8.91 5.87 12.09
CA ALA A 30 -7.71 5.04 11.95
C ALA A 30 -6.86 5.45 10.74
N LEU A 31 -7.50 5.73 9.60
CA LEU A 31 -6.81 6.24 8.41
C LEU A 31 -6.14 7.60 8.68
N ASN A 32 -6.82 8.51 9.39
CA ASN A 32 -6.22 9.78 9.78
C ASN A 32 -5.02 9.60 10.73
N LEU A 33 -5.05 8.60 11.61
CA LEU A 33 -3.92 8.26 12.48
C LEU A 33 -2.72 7.75 11.66
N VAL A 34 -2.94 6.84 10.70
CA VAL A 34 -1.90 6.36 9.76
C VAL A 34 -1.26 7.52 9.01
N LEU A 35 -2.06 8.46 8.50
CA LEU A 35 -1.56 9.62 7.76
C LEU A 35 -0.81 10.63 8.62
N ASN A 36 -0.97 10.56 9.95
CA ASN A 36 -0.21 11.33 10.93
C ASN A 36 0.89 10.51 11.62
N ASN A 37 1.31 9.40 11.01
CA ASN A 37 2.39 8.53 11.50
C ASN A 37 2.11 7.85 12.85
N LYS A 38 0.84 7.70 13.23
CA LYS A 38 0.39 7.03 14.48
C LYS A 38 -0.11 5.63 14.16
N PHE A 39 0.77 4.75 13.69
CA PHE A 39 0.35 3.46 13.13
C PHE A 39 -0.16 2.49 14.21
N SER A 40 0.52 2.43 15.36
CA SER A 40 0.09 1.62 16.50
C SER A 40 -1.28 2.06 17.04
N GLU A 41 -1.50 3.38 17.21
CA GLU A 41 -2.79 3.91 17.65
C GLU A 41 -3.91 3.55 16.65
N ALA A 42 -3.62 3.56 15.35
CA ALA A 42 -4.56 3.14 14.32
C ALA A 42 -4.92 1.64 14.44
N LEU A 43 -3.93 0.78 14.65
CA LEU A 43 -4.16 -0.65 14.86
C LEU A 43 -4.95 -0.91 16.14
N ASP A 44 -4.62 -0.24 17.24
CA ASP A 44 -5.32 -0.38 18.53
C ASP A 44 -6.77 0.07 18.45
N LEU A 45 -7.07 1.12 17.67
CA LEU A 45 -8.45 1.55 17.41
C LEU A 45 -9.26 0.48 16.65
N LEU A 46 -8.64 -0.21 15.69
CA LEU A 46 -9.36 -1.17 14.83
C LEU A 46 -9.47 -2.58 15.44
N LYS A 47 -8.54 -2.92 16.33
CA LYS A 47 -8.38 -4.25 16.93
C LYS A 47 -9.56 -4.79 17.76
N PRO A 48 -10.45 -3.97 18.37
CA PRO A 48 -11.61 -4.52 19.07
C PRO A 48 -12.64 -5.15 18.13
N TRP A 49 -12.77 -4.64 16.90
CA TRP A 49 -13.89 -4.96 16.00
C TRP A 49 -13.48 -5.61 14.68
N TRP A 50 -12.18 -5.85 14.44
CA TRP A 50 -11.69 -6.37 13.16
C TRP A 50 -12.21 -7.77 12.76
N ARG A 51 -12.81 -8.52 13.68
CA ARG A 51 -13.44 -9.82 13.38
C ARG A 51 -14.95 -9.75 13.18
N ASP A 52 -15.58 -8.63 13.52
CA ASP A 52 -17.03 -8.51 13.60
C ASP A 52 -17.60 -7.45 12.64
N SER A 53 -16.78 -6.46 12.28
CA SER A 53 -17.12 -5.36 11.38
C SER A 53 -16.25 -5.39 10.12
N MET A 54 -16.88 -5.36 8.93
CA MET A 54 -16.19 -5.42 7.63
C MET A 54 -15.16 -4.29 7.43
N TYR A 55 -15.47 -3.08 7.91
CA TYR A 55 -14.60 -1.91 7.76
C TYR A 55 -13.39 -1.98 8.68
N HIS A 56 -13.60 -2.42 9.93
CA HIS A 56 -12.51 -2.69 10.86
C HIS A 56 -11.61 -3.83 10.38
N ALA A 57 -12.23 -4.89 9.85
CA ALA A 57 -11.52 -6.03 9.27
C ALA A 57 -10.62 -5.59 8.12
N LEU A 58 -11.19 -4.86 7.16
CA LEU A 58 -10.48 -4.29 6.02
C LEU A 58 -9.39 -3.32 6.45
N GLY A 59 -9.68 -2.36 7.33
CA GLY A 59 -8.71 -1.37 7.79
C GLY A 59 -7.53 -2.02 8.50
N TYR A 60 -7.81 -2.94 9.44
CA TYR A 60 -6.79 -3.64 10.21
C TYR A 60 -5.93 -4.52 9.29
N SER A 61 -6.55 -5.27 8.36
CA SER A 61 -5.81 -6.06 7.38
C SER A 61 -4.97 -5.18 6.45
N SER A 62 -5.48 -4.02 6.03
CA SER A 62 -4.78 -3.09 5.13
C SER A 62 -3.49 -2.55 5.76
N ILE A 63 -3.53 -2.19 7.05
CA ILE A 63 -2.34 -1.71 7.76
C ILE A 63 -1.30 -2.83 7.88
N LEU A 64 -1.72 -4.05 8.21
CA LEU A 64 -0.82 -5.20 8.26
C LEU A 64 -0.26 -5.60 6.88
N VAL A 65 -1.04 -5.44 5.81
CA VAL A 65 -0.59 -5.63 4.42
C VAL A 65 0.49 -4.61 4.08
N MET A 66 0.27 -3.35 4.44
CA MET A 66 1.25 -2.29 4.23
C MET A 66 2.55 -2.63 4.97
N GLN A 67 2.47 -3.00 6.26
CA GLN A 67 3.62 -3.43 7.05
C GLN A 67 4.34 -4.63 6.40
N ALA A 68 3.62 -5.69 6.04
CA ALA A 68 4.20 -6.89 5.44
C ALA A 68 4.86 -6.61 4.08
N THR A 69 4.27 -5.73 3.28
CA THR A 69 4.85 -5.32 2.00
C THR A 69 6.13 -4.53 2.22
N MET A 70 6.16 -3.68 3.24
CA MET A 70 7.32 -2.85 3.55
C MET A 70 8.47 -3.58 4.22
N THR A 71 8.17 -4.49 5.15
CA THR A 71 9.20 -5.23 5.90
C THR A 71 9.77 -6.38 5.07
N PHE A 72 8.95 -6.91 4.15
CA PHE A 72 9.24 -8.11 3.36
C PHE A 72 9.59 -9.32 4.25
N GLU A 73 9.14 -9.33 5.51
CA GLU A 73 9.39 -10.43 6.43
C GLU A 73 8.35 -11.53 6.25
N HIS A 74 8.82 -12.79 6.15
CA HIS A 74 7.93 -13.93 5.97
C HIS A 74 6.86 -14.02 7.05
N ARG A 75 7.21 -13.71 8.31
CA ARG A 75 6.28 -13.70 9.45
C ARG A 75 5.19 -12.66 9.28
N ASP A 76 5.54 -11.43 8.89
CA ASP A 76 4.59 -10.35 8.67
C ASP A 76 3.67 -10.67 7.49
N ILE A 77 4.23 -11.20 6.41
CA ILE A 77 3.46 -11.67 5.24
C ILE A 77 2.46 -12.76 5.63
N GLN A 78 2.87 -13.76 6.43
CA GLN A 78 1.94 -14.80 6.89
C GLN A 78 0.84 -14.22 7.80
N THR A 79 1.20 -13.28 8.68
CA THR A 79 0.24 -12.63 9.60
C THR A 79 -0.78 -11.80 8.83
N ALA A 80 -0.33 -11.00 7.87
CA ALA A 80 -1.20 -10.20 7.01
C ALA A 80 -2.09 -11.09 6.13
N MET A 81 -1.54 -12.18 5.57
CA MET A 81 -2.30 -13.17 4.79
C MET A 81 -3.39 -13.87 5.62
N ALA A 82 -3.11 -14.21 6.88
CA ALA A 82 -4.10 -14.78 7.79
C ALA A 82 -5.19 -13.78 8.12
N THR A 83 -4.82 -12.53 8.42
CA THR A 83 -5.76 -11.45 8.76
C THR A 83 -6.68 -11.13 7.57
N ILE A 84 -6.15 -11.06 6.35
CA ILE A 84 -6.95 -10.88 5.14
C ILE A 84 -7.97 -12.01 4.96
N LYS A 85 -7.60 -13.27 5.23
CA LYS A 85 -8.53 -14.41 5.09
C LYS A 85 -9.69 -14.28 6.06
N GLU A 86 -9.42 -13.83 7.29
CA GLU A 86 -10.47 -13.56 8.28
C GLU A 86 -11.34 -12.35 7.88
N ALA A 87 -10.74 -11.30 7.29
CA ALA A 87 -11.49 -10.17 6.76
C ALA A 87 -12.44 -10.59 5.62
N LEU A 88 -11.97 -11.44 4.70
CA LEU A 88 -12.79 -12.03 3.64
C LEU A 88 -13.97 -12.82 4.21
N HIS A 89 -13.71 -13.66 5.22
CA HIS A 89 -14.75 -14.43 5.91
C HIS A 89 -15.76 -13.53 6.63
N THR A 90 -15.29 -12.45 7.25
CA THR A 90 -16.15 -11.44 7.90
C THR A 90 -17.06 -10.73 6.90
N CYS A 91 -16.56 -10.38 5.71
CA CYS A 91 -17.39 -9.79 4.65
C CYS A 91 -18.42 -10.81 4.12
N GLN A 92 -18.02 -12.07 3.85
CA GLN A 92 -18.91 -13.12 3.35
C GLN A 92 -20.05 -13.44 4.32
N ARG A 93 -19.77 -13.52 5.62
CA ARG A 93 -20.81 -13.73 6.65
C ARG A 93 -21.90 -12.65 6.59
N LYS A 94 -21.53 -11.41 6.28
CA LYS A 94 -22.47 -10.29 6.15
C LYS A 94 -23.31 -10.38 4.88
N THR A 95 -22.74 -10.83 3.76
CA THR A 95 -23.49 -11.14 2.53
C THR A 95 -24.48 -12.30 2.74
N GLU A 96 -24.07 -13.39 3.41
CA GLU A 96 -24.89 -14.60 3.57
C GLU A 96 -25.97 -14.49 4.66
N SER A 97 -25.69 -13.78 5.77
CA SER A 97 -26.63 -13.68 6.91
C SER A 97 -27.95 -12.98 6.57
N ASN A 98 -27.98 -12.13 5.54
CA ASN A 98 -29.15 -11.34 5.19
C ASN A 98 -30.12 -12.04 4.21
N ILE A 99 -29.64 -13.01 3.42
CA ILE A 99 -30.46 -13.76 2.45
C ILE A 99 -31.54 -14.62 3.14
N THR A 100 -31.32 -15.01 4.39
CA THR A 100 -32.28 -15.80 5.18
C THR A 100 -33.36 -14.96 5.89
N SER A 101 -33.28 -13.62 5.85
CA SER A 101 -34.18 -12.71 6.59
C SER A 101 -35.15 -11.93 5.68
N SER A 102 -35.96 -12.65 4.91
CA SER A 102 -37.06 -12.04 4.14
C SER A 102 -38.17 -11.51 5.07
N ARG A 103 -38.08 -10.24 5.54
CA ARG A 103 -39.24 -9.36 5.87
C ARG A 103 -38.86 -7.97 6.46
N LYS A 104 -39.10 -6.90 5.68
CA LYS A 104 -39.86 -5.64 6.00
C LYS A 104 -39.33 -4.42 5.23
N SER A 105 -40.26 -3.62 4.72
CA SER A 105 -40.15 -2.70 3.58
C SER A 105 -39.33 -1.42 3.74
N LEU A 106 -38.75 -1.13 4.91
CA LEU A 106 -37.76 -0.05 5.11
C LEU A 106 -36.35 -0.60 5.40
N CYS A 107 -36.28 -1.86 5.86
CA CYS A 107 -35.04 -2.59 6.13
C CYS A 107 -34.27 -2.92 4.84
N CYS A 108 -34.97 -3.03 3.70
CA CYS A 108 -34.39 -3.39 2.41
C CYS A 108 -33.26 -2.44 1.96
N VAL A 109 -33.42 -1.12 2.15
CA VAL A 109 -32.41 -0.14 1.70
C VAL A 109 -31.15 -0.20 2.56
N CYS A 110 -31.28 -0.31 3.89
CA CYS A 110 -30.14 -0.42 4.80
C CYS A 110 -29.41 -1.77 4.64
N VAL A 111 -30.17 -2.86 4.48
CA VAL A 111 -29.61 -4.20 4.22
C VAL A 111 -28.87 -4.23 2.88
N PHE A 112 -29.43 -3.62 1.83
CA PHE A 112 -28.79 -3.53 0.52
C PHE A 112 -27.52 -2.66 0.57
N ALA A 113 -27.52 -1.57 1.34
CA ALA A 113 -26.33 -0.76 1.56
C ALA A 113 -25.24 -1.55 2.28
N GLU A 114 -25.54 -2.24 3.38
CA GLU A 114 -24.58 -3.09 4.10
C GLU A 114 -24.02 -4.21 3.22
N GLU A 115 -24.85 -4.86 2.41
CA GLU A 115 -24.43 -5.90 1.47
C GLU A 115 -23.50 -5.34 0.39
N MET A 116 -23.83 -4.20 -0.20
CA MET A 116 -22.97 -3.52 -1.17
C MET A 116 -21.61 -3.14 -0.54
N HIS A 117 -21.61 -2.63 0.69
CA HIS A 117 -20.37 -2.34 1.41
C HIS A 117 -19.55 -3.60 1.69
N ALA A 118 -20.21 -4.72 2.02
CA ALA A 118 -19.55 -6.01 2.24
C ALA A 118 -18.90 -6.55 0.96
N GLU A 119 -19.60 -6.49 -0.17
CA GLU A 119 -19.06 -6.90 -1.48
C GLU A 119 -17.86 -6.04 -1.91
N ILE A 120 -17.94 -4.71 -1.71
CA ILE A 120 -16.81 -3.81 -2.01
C ILE A 120 -15.61 -4.12 -1.10
N CYS A 121 -15.81 -4.24 0.22
CA CYS A 121 -14.73 -4.58 1.15
C CYS A 121 -14.13 -5.96 0.86
N TYR A 122 -14.95 -6.92 0.44
CA TYR A 122 -14.52 -8.24 0.00
C TYR A 122 -13.63 -8.15 -1.25
N ALA A 123 -14.04 -7.38 -2.27
CA ALA A 123 -13.25 -7.16 -3.47
C ALA A 123 -11.90 -6.47 -3.16
N GLU A 124 -11.87 -5.49 -2.27
CA GLU A 124 -10.64 -4.82 -1.82
C GLU A 124 -9.72 -5.78 -1.07
N CYS A 125 -10.25 -6.61 -0.17
CA CYS A 125 -9.48 -7.66 0.50
C CYS A 125 -8.89 -8.67 -0.50
N LEU A 126 -9.65 -9.04 -1.54
CA LEU A 126 -9.15 -9.92 -2.60
C LEU A 126 -8.01 -9.27 -3.39
N LEU A 127 -8.11 -7.98 -3.70
CA LEU A 127 -7.04 -7.23 -4.37
C LEU A 127 -5.77 -7.20 -3.50
N GLN A 128 -5.90 -6.86 -2.22
CA GLN A 128 -4.77 -6.86 -1.29
C GLN A 128 -4.16 -8.25 -1.11
N LYS A 129 -4.98 -9.30 -1.09
CA LYS A 129 -4.53 -10.69 -1.04
C LYS A 129 -3.74 -11.09 -2.27
N ALA A 130 -4.19 -10.66 -3.45
CA ALA A 130 -3.49 -10.89 -4.71
C ALA A 130 -2.12 -10.21 -4.68
N THR A 131 -2.07 -8.94 -4.25
CA THR A 131 -0.83 -8.19 -4.05
C THR A 131 0.12 -8.90 -3.08
N LEU A 132 -0.34 -9.30 -1.89
CA LEU A 132 0.49 -10.03 -0.93
C LEU A 132 0.95 -11.40 -1.43
N THR A 133 0.11 -12.11 -2.19
CA THR A 133 0.51 -13.38 -2.81
C THR A 133 1.66 -13.15 -3.78
N PHE A 134 1.59 -12.07 -4.56
CA PHE A 134 2.64 -11.68 -5.49
C PHE A 134 3.91 -11.22 -4.80
N VAL A 135 3.82 -10.57 -3.63
CA VAL A 135 4.96 -10.26 -2.74
C VAL A 135 5.58 -11.53 -2.15
N GLN A 136 4.75 -12.49 -1.71
CA GLN A 136 5.17 -13.75 -1.08
C GLN A 136 5.92 -14.67 -2.05
N VAL A 137 5.50 -14.72 -3.31
CA VAL A 137 6.29 -15.32 -4.37
C VAL A 137 7.45 -14.35 -4.57
N ARG A 138 8.67 -14.69 -4.11
CA ARG A 138 9.93 -13.88 -4.07
C ARG A 138 10.32 -13.08 -5.34
N ASN A 139 9.45 -13.00 -6.35
CA ASN A 139 9.60 -12.29 -7.61
C ASN A 139 9.18 -10.81 -7.57
N PHE A 140 8.57 -10.26 -6.51
CA PHE A 140 8.20 -8.82 -6.51
C PHE A 140 9.41 -7.91 -6.75
N CYS A 141 10.57 -8.30 -6.20
CA CYS A 141 11.83 -7.61 -6.44
C CYS A 141 12.28 -7.66 -7.91
N CYS A 142 12.08 -8.80 -8.60
CA CYS A 142 12.32 -8.89 -10.04
C CYS A 142 11.25 -8.12 -10.82
N CYS A 143 10.01 -8.07 -10.35
CA CYS A 143 8.93 -7.41 -11.06
C CYS A 143 9.07 -5.89 -11.02
N PHE A 144 9.51 -5.28 -9.91
CA PHE A 144 9.66 -3.81 -9.87
C PHE A 144 10.84 -3.27 -10.70
N HIS A 145 11.73 -4.14 -11.21
CA HIS A 145 12.90 -3.72 -12.01
C HIS A 145 13.14 -4.50 -13.31
N LEU A 146 12.39 -5.56 -13.57
CA LEU A 146 12.50 -6.39 -14.78
C LEU A 146 11.10 -6.77 -15.29
N PHE A 147 10.20 -5.80 -15.48
CA PHE A 147 8.96 -6.03 -16.25
C PHE A 147 9.28 -6.15 -17.75
N ASP A 148 10.02 -7.19 -18.14
CA ASP A 148 10.04 -7.64 -19.54
C ASP A 148 8.71 -8.36 -19.84
N GLU A 149 8.21 -8.21 -21.08
CA GLU A 149 7.00 -8.88 -21.58
C GLU A 149 7.03 -10.42 -21.38
N ASN A 150 8.22 -11.02 -21.35
CA ASN A 150 8.42 -12.45 -21.12
C ASN A 150 8.04 -12.91 -19.71
N MET A 151 8.01 -12.03 -18.71
CA MET A 151 7.72 -12.42 -17.33
C MET A 151 6.22 -12.51 -17.04
N ILE A 152 5.34 -11.87 -17.83
CA ILE A 152 3.88 -12.11 -17.78
C ILE A 152 3.54 -13.56 -18.14
N SER A 153 4.26 -14.12 -19.12
CA SER A 153 4.15 -15.53 -19.52
C SER A 153 4.68 -16.48 -18.43
N PHE A 154 5.74 -16.07 -17.72
CA PHE A 154 6.31 -16.82 -16.61
C PHE A 154 5.42 -16.79 -15.34
N ILE A 155 4.78 -15.65 -15.07
CA ILE A 155 3.77 -15.48 -14.00
C ILE A 155 2.56 -16.38 -14.25
N LYS A 156 2.13 -16.54 -15.51
CA LYS A 156 1.11 -17.53 -15.91
C LYS A 156 1.56 -18.97 -15.67
N GLY A 157 2.86 -19.26 -15.78
CA GLY A 157 3.43 -20.61 -15.58
C GLY A 157 3.79 -20.97 -14.14
N GLY A 158 4.12 -20.00 -13.28
CA GLY A 158 4.81 -20.24 -12.00
C GLY A 158 3.99 -20.13 -10.72
N ILE A 159 2.77 -19.61 -10.74
CA ILE A 159 1.95 -19.49 -9.52
C ILE A 159 1.18 -20.80 -9.30
N LYS A 160 1.34 -21.40 -8.10
CA LYS A 160 0.60 -22.61 -7.67
C LYS A 160 -0.88 -22.49 -8.09
N ILE A 161 -1.29 -23.43 -8.94
CA ILE A 161 -2.50 -23.48 -9.76
C ILE A 161 -3.81 -23.08 -9.02
N ARG A 162 -3.87 -23.25 -7.69
CA ARG A 162 -5.05 -22.91 -6.88
C ARG A 162 -5.24 -21.41 -6.62
N THR A 163 -4.16 -20.64 -6.51
CA THR A 163 -4.25 -19.18 -6.26
C THR A 163 -4.38 -18.40 -7.56
N SER A 164 -3.73 -18.89 -8.63
CA SER A 164 -3.92 -18.41 -10.01
C SER A 164 -5.37 -18.50 -10.45
N TYR A 165 -6.07 -19.58 -10.09
CA TYR A 165 -7.50 -19.73 -10.41
C TYR A 165 -8.37 -18.66 -9.74
N GLN A 166 -8.07 -18.25 -8.51
CA GLN A 166 -8.84 -17.21 -7.82
C GLN A 166 -8.59 -15.82 -8.41
N ILE A 167 -7.33 -15.47 -8.70
CA ILE A 167 -6.98 -14.21 -9.36
C ILE A 167 -7.55 -14.18 -10.79
N TYR A 168 -7.45 -15.29 -11.53
CA TYR A 168 -8.05 -15.46 -12.85
C TYR A 168 -9.58 -15.35 -12.80
N LYS A 169 -10.23 -15.92 -11.79
CA LYS A 169 -11.69 -15.83 -11.61
C LYS A 169 -12.13 -14.40 -11.30
N ILE A 170 -11.34 -13.64 -10.54
CA ILE A 170 -11.58 -12.21 -10.27
C ILE A 170 -11.41 -11.39 -11.55
N LEU A 171 -10.33 -11.59 -12.29
CA LEU A 171 -10.09 -10.91 -13.58
C LEU A 171 -11.19 -11.26 -14.60
N ARG A 172 -11.63 -12.52 -14.68
CA ARG A 172 -12.77 -12.93 -15.51
C ARG A 172 -14.11 -12.39 -15.02
N LEU A 173 -14.33 -12.28 -13.72
CA LEU A 173 -15.55 -11.66 -13.15
C LEU A 173 -15.61 -10.19 -13.51
N LEU A 174 -14.47 -9.49 -13.40
CA LEU A 174 -14.35 -8.10 -13.83
C LEU A 174 -14.62 -7.97 -15.33
N GLU A 175 -14.01 -8.80 -16.17
CA GLU A 175 -14.28 -8.85 -17.62
C GLU A 175 -15.76 -9.18 -17.94
N PHE A 176 -16.37 -10.12 -17.21
CA PHE A 176 -17.78 -10.52 -17.38
C PHE A 176 -18.78 -9.44 -16.95
N ILE A 177 -18.43 -8.62 -15.96
CA ILE A 177 -19.22 -7.45 -15.51
C ILE A 177 -18.98 -6.22 -16.44
N GLY A 178 -18.08 -6.33 -17.41
CA GLY A 178 -17.82 -5.30 -18.43
C GLY A 178 -16.52 -4.50 -18.24
N PHE A 179 -15.70 -4.81 -17.23
CA PHE A 179 -14.33 -4.32 -17.15
C PHE A 179 -13.44 -5.09 -18.13
N SER A 180 -13.52 -4.74 -19.41
CA SER A 180 -12.33 -4.87 -20.27
C SER A 180 -11.22 -3.98 -19.70
N GLY A 181 -9.95 -4.39 -19.78
CA GLY A 181 -8.79 -3.64 -19.27
C GLY A 181 -8.58 -2.29 -19.95
N ASN A 182 -9.50 -1.35 -19.76
CA ASN A 182 -9.45 -0.01 -20.29
C ASN A 182 -8.81 0.90 -19.24
N ARG A 183 -7.51 1.13 -19.41
CA ARG A 183 -6.69 2.03 -18.57
C ARG A 183 -7.34 3.41 -18.41
N GLY A 184 -7.88 3.98 -19.48
CA GLY A 184 -8.53 5.29 -19.46
C GLY A 184 -9.77 5.32 -18.56
N PHE A 185 -10.61 4.28 -18.64
CA PHE A 185 -11.76 4.14 -17.76
C PHE A 185 -11.33 3.97 -16.29
N GLY A 186 -10.33 3.12 -16.02
CA GLY A 186 -9.81 2.92 -14.66
C GLY A 186 -9.26 4.21 -14.04
N LEU A 187 -8.50 5.00 -14.80
CA LEU A 187 -8.01 6.32 -14.35
C LEU A 187 -9.16 7.30 -14.10
N SER A 188 -10.20 7.29 -14.94
CA SER A 188 -11.40 8.11 -14.73
C SER A 188 -12.11 7.76 -13.42
N GLN A 189 -12.30 6.47 -13.14
CA GLN A 189 -12.93 5.99 -11.91
C GLN A 189 -12.10 6.37 -10.66
N LEU A 190 -10.78 6.30 -10.75
CA LEU A 190 -9.90 6.75 -9.67
C LEU A 190 -9.99 8.25 -9.42
N ARG A 191 -10.09 9.08 -10.48
CA ARG A 191 -10.27 10.54 -10.33
C ARG A 191 -11.59 10.91 -9.69
N GLU A 192 -12.66 10.23 -10.11
CA GLU A 192 -13.99 10.38 -9.50
C GLU A 192 -13.97 9.98 -8.02
N GLY A 193 -13.36 8.83 -7.71
CA GLY A 193 -13.14 8.38 -6.33
C GLY A 193 -12.33 9.37 -5.50
N ALA A 194 -11.24 9.91 -6.04
CA ALA A 194 -10.40 10.91 -5.37
C ALA A 194 -11.14 12.24 -5.11
N SER A 195 -12.06 12.62 -5.99
CA SER A 195 -12.88 13.84 -5.83
C SER A 195 -14.03 13.67 -4.83
N SER A 196 -14.33 12.44 -4.42
CA SER A 196 -15.37 12.14 -3.43
C SER A 196 -14.96 12.52 -1.99
N HIS A 197 -15.94 12.67 -1.09
CA HIS A 197 -15.69 12.85 0.36
C HIS A 197 -15.79 11.53 1.14
N SER A 198 -15.30 10.43 0.56
CA SER A 198 -15.37 9.09 1.16
C SER A 198 -14.05 8.64 1.78
N LEU A 199 -14.08 7.58 2.59
CA LEU A 199 -12.89 6.88 3.10
C LEU A 199 -11.91 6.49 1.97
N ARG A 200 -12.45 6.22 0.78
CA ARG A 200 -11.69 5.74 -0.39
C ARG A 200 -11.02 6.87 -1.16
N SER A 201 -11.44 8.12 -0.97
CA SER A 201 -10.90 9.27 -1.70
C SER A 201 -9.37 9.35 -1.65
N ILE A 202 -8.80 9.25 -0.45
CA ILE A 202 -7.34 9.31 -0.32
C ILE A 202 -6.66 8.06 -0.88
N LEU A 203 -7.27 6.88 -0.78
CA LEU A 203 -6.71 5.67 -1.38
C LEU A 203 -6.66 5.80 -2.91
N CYS A 204 -7.70 6.38 -3.53
CA CYS A 204 -7.71 6.71 -4.94
C CYS A 204 -6.64 7.75 -5.30
N ALA A 205 -6.51 8.82 -4.51
CA ALA A 205 -5.47 9.84 -4.71
C ALA A 205 -4.06 9.25 -4.60
N LEU A 206 -3.77 8.44 -3.59
CA LEU A 206 -2.49 7.74 -3.42
C LEU A 206 -2.21 6.76 -4.57
N THR A 207 -3.25 6.09 -5.08
CA THR A 207 -3.13 5.19 -6.25
C THR A 207 -2.76 5.97 -7.51
N LEU A 208 -3.41 7.11 -7.76
CA LEU A 208 -3.08 8.01 -8.87
C LEU A 208 -1.66 8.60 -8.72
N LEU A 209 -1.28 9.01 -7.51
CA LEU A 209 0.08 9.49 -7.21
C LEU A 209 1.12 8.43 -7.52
N PHE A 210 0.94 7.19 -7.04
CA PHE A 210 1.82 6.07 -7.34
C PHE A 210 1.90 5.81 -8.85
N TYR A 211 0.77 5.85 -9.54
CA TYR A 211 0.71 5.67 -10.99
C TYR A 211 1.51 6.74 -11.75
N HIS A 212 1.31 8.02 -11.44
CA HIS A 212 1.97 9.13 -12.13
C HIS A 212 3.45 9.26 -11.80
N THR A 213 3.89 8.84 -10.60
CA THR A 213 5.27 9.05 -10.11
C THR A 213 6.18 7.82 -10.19
N TYR A 214 5.61 6.61 -10.32
CA TYR A 214 6.35 5.35 -10.41
C TYR A 214 5.94 4.51 -11.63
N VAL A 215 4.66 4.15 -11.76
CA VAL A 215 4.22 3.20 -12.80
C VAL A 215 4.52 3.72 -14.21
N SER A 216 4.19 4.99 -14.47
CA SER A 216 4.44 5.64 -15.76
C SER A 216 5.91 5.63 -16.17
N LEU A 217 6.81 5.81 -15.19
CA LEU A 217 8.26 5.85 -15.36
C LEU A 217 8.84 4.45 -15.59
N ILE A 218 8.44 3.47 -14.76
CA ILE A 218 8.92 2.09 -14.85
C ILE A 218 8.50 1.45 -16.17
N LEU A 219 7.27 1.70 -16.61
CA LEU A 219 6.77 1.18 -17.89
C LEU A 219 7.30 1.96 -19.10
N GLY A 220 8.10 3.01 -18.90
CA GLY A 220 8.65 3.83 -20.00
C GLY A 220 7.60 4.55 -20.84
N THR A 221 6.35 4.65 -20.36
CA THR A 221 5.24 5.23 -21.13
C THR A 221 5.39 6.74 -21.35
N GLY A 222 6.14 7.43 -20.49
CA GLY A 222 6.30 8.88 -20.54
C GLY A 222 5.03 9.68 -20.20
N GLU A 223 3.92 9.01 -19.83
CA GLU A 223 2.62 9.64 -19.58
C GLU A 223 2.43 10.13 -18.13
N GLY A 224 3.52 10.35 -17.39
CA GLY A 224 3.47 10.86 -16.02
C GLY A 224 2.94 12.29 -15.99
N ASN A 225 1.77 12.52 -15.38
CA ASN A 225 1.20 13.85 -15.21
C ASN A 225 1.58 14.43 -13.85
N LEU A 226 2.69 15.16 -13.79
CA LEU A 226 3.17 15.77 -12.55
C LEU A 226 2.29 16.94 -12.07
N VAL A 227 1.55 17.59 -12.97
CA VAL A 227 0.61 18.66 -12.60
C VAL A 227 -0.57 18.07 -11.83
N GLU A 228 -1.13 16.99 -12.35
CA GLU A 228 -2.19 16.24 -11.66
C GLU A 228 -1.69 15.64 -10.34
N ALA A 229 -0.48 15.08 -10.31
CA ALA A 229 0.11 14.58 -9.06
C ALA A 229 0.23 15.68 -7.98
N GLU A 230 0.65 16.89 -8.34
CA GLU A 230 0.69 18.01 -7.39
C GLU A 230 -0.70 18.40 -6.88
N ALA A 231 -1.66 18.56 -7.80
CA ALA A 231 -3.03 18.94 -7.45
C ALA A 231 -3.71 17.89 -6.54
N LEU A 232 -3.45 16.61 -6.77
CA LEU A 232 -3.95 15.52 -5.91
C LEU A 232 -3.35 15.55 -4.50
N LEU A 233 -2.10 15.98 -4.36
CA LEU A 233 -1.39 15.97 -3.08
C LEU A 233 -1.68 17.22 -2.24
N GLU A 234 -1.90 18.38 -2.86
CA GLU A 234 -2.04 19.69 -2.22
C GLU A 234 -3.04 19.70 -1.03
N PRO A 235 -4.27 19.17 -1.13
CA PRO A 235 -5.20 19.15 0.01
C PRO A 235 -4.66 18.39 1.22
N TYR A 236 -3.88 17.33 0.98
CA TYR A 236 -3.30 16.49 2.02
C TYR A 236 -2.05 17.09 2.64
N GLN A 237 -1.33 17.97 1.94
CA GLN A 237 -0.21 18.72 2.52
C GLN A 237 -0.68 19.67 3.63
N HIS A 238 -1.83 20.32 3.43
CA HIS A 238 -2.42 21.17 4.46
C HIS A 238 -2.99 20.36 5.62
N LYS A 239 -3.63 19.23 5.32
CA LYS A 239 -4.29 18.40 6.34
C LYS A 239 -3.30 17.58 7.19
N TYR A 240 -2.20 17.13 6.59
CA TYR A 240 -1.20 16.25 7.21
C TYR A 240 0.23 16.76 6.93
N PRO A 241 0.60 17.95 7.44
CA PRO A 241 1.87 18.60 7.08
C PRO A 241 3.11 17.79 7.48
N LYS A 242 3.00 16.96 8.54
CA LYS A 242 4.07 16.07 9.01
C LYS A 242 3.85 14.60 8.66
N GLY A 243 2.82 14.30 7.87
CA GLY A 243 2.53 12.92 7.47
C GLY A 243 3.62 12.39 6.56
N SER A 244 4.26 11.28 6.93
CA SER A 244 5.41 10.73 6.21
C SER A 244 5.07 10.35 4.77
N ILE A 245 3.89 9.76 4.53
CA ILE A 245 3.40 9.46 3.18
C ILE A 245 3.29 10.75 2.33
N ILE A 246 2.78 11.82 2.92
CA ILE A 246 2.57 13.10 2.22
C ILE A 246 3.89 13.80 1.94
N LEU A 247 4.80 13.82 2.92
CA LEU A 247 6.16 14.34 2.76
C LEU A 247 6.93 13.56 1.69
N PHE A 248 6.82 12.23 1.70
CA PHE A 248 7.45 11.34 0.72
C PHE A 248 6.98 11.66 -0.71
N TYR A 249 5.67 11.70 -0.96
CA TYR A 249 5.17 12.05 -2.29
C TYR A 249 5.52 13.48 -2.69
N SER A 250 5.54 14.42 -1.74
CA SER A 250 5.97 15.79 -2.03
C SER A 250 7.45 15.85 -2.45
N ALA A 251 8.31 15.08 -1.81
CA ALA A 251 9.72 14.97 -2.16
C ALA A 251 9.88 14.30 -3.52
N ARG A 252 9.15 13.21 -3.77
CA ARG A 252 9.17 12.48 -5.04
C ARG A 252 8.78 13.33 -6.24
N ILE A 253 7.70 14.11 -6.11
CA ILE A 253 7.29 15.06 -7.14
C ILE A 253 8.38 16.11 -7.38
N ALA A 254 9.01 16.63 -6.32
CA ALA A 254 10.11 17.59 -6.45
C ALA A 254 11.32 16.98 -7.17
N THR A 255 11.68 15.72 -6.87
CA THR A 255 12.72 14.97 -7.60
C THR A 255 12.38 14.86 -9.09
N LEU A 256 11.15 14.49 -9.44
CA LEU A 256 10.71 14.33 -10.82
C LEU A 256 10.65 15.67 -11.60
N ARG A 257 10.50 16.79 -10.89
CA ARG A 257 10.64 18.14 -11.45
C ARG A 257 12.08 18.65 -11.53
N GLY A 258 13.05 17.87 -11.06
CA GLY A 258 14.46 18.26 -11.00
C GLY A 258 14.80 19.26 -9.90
N ASN A 259 13.88 19.52 -8.95
CA ASN A 259 14.16 20.35 -7.78
C ASN A 259 14.75 19.49 -6.65
N PHE A 260 16.02 19.12 -6.82
CA PHE A 260 16.71 18.21 -5.91
C PHE A 260 16.90 18.80 -4.51
N GLU A 261 17.14 20.11 -4.37
CA GLU A 261 17.26 20.76 -3.06
C GLU A 261 15.99 20.62 -2.22
N LYS A 262 14.84 20.94 -2.82
CA LYS A 262 13.54 20.77 -2.16
C LYS A 262 13.26 19.30 -1.87
N ALA A 263 13.61 18.39 -2.79
CA ALA A 263 13.42 16.97 -2.59
C ALA A 263 14.22 16.44 -1.39
N ARG A 264 15.51 16.80 -1.28
CA ARG A 264 16.38 16.41 -0.15
C ARG A 264 15.80 16.85 1.18
N ALA A 265 15.48 18.14 1.30
CA ALA A 265 14.92 18.70 2.53
C ALA A 265 13.61 17.99 2.95
N ARG A 266 12.74 17.65 1.99
CA ARG A 266 11.47 16.95 2.27
C ARG A 266 11.66 15.48 2.62
N TYR A 267 12.63 14.78 2.01
CA TYR A 267 12.95 13.40 2.41
C TYR A 267 13.57 13.35 3.82
N GLU A 268 14.46 14.28 4.15
CA GLU A 268 15.03 14.40 5.51
C GLU A 268 13.95 14.74 6.54
N GLU A 269 13.03 15.66 6.22
CA GLU A 269 11.86 15.95 7.04
C GLU A 269 11.00 14.69 7.24
N CYS A 270 10.75 13.92 6.17
CA CYS A 270 10.02 12.65 6.24
C CYS A 270 10.68 11.66 7.21
N ILE A 271 12.00 11.49 7.12
CA ILE A 271 12.77 10.64 8.04
C ILE A 271 12.63 11.11 9.48
N SER A 272 12.70 12.42 9.73
CA SER A 272 12.56 13.00 11.07
C SER A 272 11.14 12.93 11.64
N SER A 273 10.13 12.81 10.78
CA SER A 273 8.71 12.90 11.16
C SER A 273 8.17 11.70 11.95
N GLN A 274 8.86 10.55 11.89
CA GLN A 274 8.43 9.31 12.54
C GLN A 274 9.61 8.36 12.78
N GLN A 275 9.50 7.48 13.78
CA GLN A 275 10.51 6.45 14.09
C GLN A 275 9.91 5.05 14.25
N GLU A 276 8.59 4.93 14.12
CA GLU A 276 7.85 3.67 14.32
C GLU A 276 8.14 2.68 13.18
N TRP A 277 8.09 3.17 11.93
CA TRP A 277 8.24 2.37 10.72
C TRP A 277 9.52 2.77 9.98
N LYS A 278 10.64 2.12 10.34
CA LYS A 278 11.96 2.35 9.71
C LYS A 278 11.97 2.10 8.20
N GLN A 279 11.05 1.30 7.69
CA GLN A 279 10.93 0.99 6.27
C GLN A 279 10.59 2.25 5.44
N ILE A 280 9.88 3.21 6.02
CA ILE A 280 9.65 4.51 5.39
C ILE A 280 10.97 5.29 5.27
N HIS A 281 11.88 5.17 6.26
CA HIS A 281 13.23 5.73 6.15
C HIS A 281 14.00 5.06 5.02
N HIS A 282 13.89 3.74 4.86
CA HIS A 282 14.53 3.02 3.75
C HIS A 282 14.01 3.48 2.39
N LEU A 283 12.71 3.75 2.24
CA LEU A 283 12.18 4.37 1.02
C LEU A 283 12.81 5.76 0.77
N CYS A 284 12.95 6.58 1.82
CA CYS A 284 13.60 7.88 1.70
C CYS A 284 15.10 7.75 1.38
N TYR A 285 15.82 6.79 1.97
CA TYR A 285 17.24 6.54 1.68
C TYR A 285 17.44 6.12 0.23
N TRP A 286 16.52 5.32 -0.33
CA TRP A 286 16.54 4.96 -1.75
C TRP A 286 16.43 6.18 -2.65
N GLU A 287 15.47 7.05 -2.39
CA GLU A 287 15.26 8.25 -3.19
C GLU A 287 16.37 9.30 -3.00
N LEU A 288 16.90 9.44 -1.78
CA LEU A 288 18.04 10.30 -1.49
C LEU A 288 19.32 9.80 -2.17
N MET A 289 19.58 8.49 -2.16
CA MET A 289 20.68 7.87 -2.89
C MET A 289 20.66 8.26 -4.37
N TRP A 290 19.50 8.16 -5.03
CA TRP A 290 19.35 8.56 -6.42
C TRP A 290 19.46 10.07 -6.62
N THR A 291 18.85 10.87 -5.74
CA THR A 291 18.94 12.33 -5.78
C THR A 291 20.39 12.81 -5.74
N HIS A 292 21.20 12.27 -4.83
CA HIS A 292 22.64 12.55 -4.77
C HIS A 292 23.39 12.02 -5.98
N SER A 293 23.03 10.84 -6.49
CA SER A 293 23.64 10.26 -7.70
C SER A 293 23.39 11.14 -8.94
N TYR A 294 22.19 11.71 -9.10
CA TYR A 294 21.88 12.63 -10.19
C TYR A 294 22.70 13.92 -10.13
N GLN A 295 23.08 14.36 -8.92
CA GLN A 295 23.94 15.51 -8.68
C GLN A 295 25.44 15.16 -8.68
N GLN A 296 25.80 13.90 -8.91
CA GLN A 296 27.19 13.39 -8.85
C GLN A 296 27.83 13.52 -7.45
N GLU A 297 27.02 13.57 -6.39
CA GLU A 297 27.47 13.62 -5.00
C GLU A 297 27.69 12.19 -4.47
N TRP A 298 28.67 11.47 -5.05
CA TRP A 298 28.85 10.03 -4.89
C TRP A 298 29.08 9.58 -3.44
N GLN A 299 29.81 10.35 -2.64
CA GLN A 299 30.07 10.03 -1.23
C GLN A 299 28.78 9.95 -0.40
N GLN A 300 27.83 10.86 -0.65
CA GLN A 300 26.56 10.89 0.06
C GLN A 300 25.59 9.84 -0.51
N ALA A 301 25.62 9.59 -1.82
CA ALA A 301 24.90 8.48 -2.44
C ALA A 301 25.36 7.12 -1.85
N TYR A 302 26.67 6.91 -1.70
CA TYR A 302 27.26 5.73 -1.09
C TYR A 302 26.78 5.53 0.35
N ARG A 303 26.72 6.60 1.15
CA ARG A 303 26.23 6.52 2.53
C ARG A 303 24.82 5.94 2.62
N TYR A 304 23.91 6.40 1.76
CA TYR A 304 22.54 5.86 1.74
C TYR A 304 22.47 4.44 1.16
N ALA A 305 23.26 4.13 0.13
CA ALA A 305 23.37 2.78 -0.43
C ALA A 305 23.89 1.77 0.61
N ASP A 306 24.85 2.18 1.44
CA ASP A 306 25.41 1.36 2.53
C ASP A 306 24.41 1.15 3.67
N LEU A 307 23.67 2.19 4.07
CA LEU A 307 22.56 2.06 5.03
C LEU A 307 21.50 1.07 4.54
N LEU A 308 21.08 1.19 3.28
CA LEU A 308 20.13 0.25 2.67
C LEU A 308 20.67 -1.18 2.64
N CYS A 309 21.94 -1.35 2.27
CA CYS A 309 22.58 -2.66 2.34
C CYS A 309 22.55 -3.23 3.76
N LYS A 310 22.87 -2.44 4.78
CA LYS A 310 22.97 -2.92 6.17
C LYS A 310 21.61 -3.21 6.80
N GLU A 311 20.62 -2.36 6.54
CA GLU A 311 19.37 -2.37 7.28
C GLU A 311 18.18 -2.98 6.54
N SER A 312 18.12 -2.87 5.21
CA SER A 312 16.93 -3.28 4.44
C SER A 312 17.01 -4.73 3.97
N ARG A 313 15.87 -5.42 4.04
CA ARG A 313 15.69 -6.82 3.62
C ARG A 313 14.98 -6.97 2.27
N TRP A 314 14.49 -5.88 1.69
CA TRP A 314 13.63 -5.93 0.50
C TRP A 314 14.33 -6.52 -0.72
N SER A 315 15.52 -5.98 -1.07
CA SER A 315 16.32 -6.46 -2.19
C SER A 315 17.80 -6.32 -1.91
N LYS A 316 18.36 -7.29 -1.20
CA LYS A 316 19.78 -7.29 -0.87
C LYS A 316 20.66 -7.27 -2.12
N ALA A 317 20.27 -8.00 -3.16
CA ALA A 317 20.99 -8.04 -4.44
C ALA A 317 21.05 -6.65 -5.09
N ILE A 318 19.92 -5.93 -5.19
CA ILE A 318 19.88 -4.58 -5.80
C ILE A 318 20.70 -3.59 -4.98
N TYR A 319 20.56 -3.59 -3.65
CA TYR A 319 21.31 -2.65 -2.81
C TYR A 319 22.81 -2.88 -2.91
N VAL A 320 23.27 -4.14 -2.90
CA VAL A 320 24.70 -4.47 -3.05
C VAL A 320 25.21 -4.08 -4.42
N TYR A 321 24.44 -4.38 -5.48
CA TYR A 321 24.79 -3.98 -6.84
C TYR A 321 24.91 -2.45 -6.97
N GLN A 322 23.92 -1.72 -6.47
CA GLN A 322 23.89 -0.26 -6.55
C GLN A 322 25.01 0.37 -5.72
N LYS A 323 25.31 -0.18 -4.54
CA LYS A 323 26.47 0.21 -3.72
C LYS A 323 27.78 0.05 -4.50
N ALA A 324 27.99 -1.10 -5.16
CA ALA A 324 29.17 -1.36 -5.98
C ALA A 324 29.26 -0.44 -7.21
N ALA A 325 28.11 -0.16 -7.85
CA ALA A 325 28.02 0.76 -8.97
C ALA A 325 28.40 2.19 -8.56
N ILE A 326 27.88 2.68 -7.42
CA ILE A 326 28.24 4.01 -6.90
C ILE A 326 29.72 4.09 -6.54
N LEU A 327 30.28 3.07 -5.89
CA LEU A 327 31.72 3.03 -5.58
C LEU A 327 32.59 3.09 -6.83
N SER A 328 32.15 2.49 -7.94
CA SER A 328 32.86 2.55 -9.23
C SER A 328 32.92 3.95 -9.83
N MET A 329 32.03 4.86 -9.41
CA MET A 329 32.00 6.25 -9.86
C MET A 329 32.86 7.18 -8.97
N MET A 330 33.35 6.70 -7.82
CA MET A 330 34.16 7.47 -6.87
C MET A 330 35.65 7.43 -7.22
N SER A 331 36.43 8.35 -6.66
CA SER A 331 37.88 8.32 -6.80
C SER A 331 38.51 7.17 -6.00
N GLU A 332 39.68 6.67 -6.44
CA GLU A 332 40.38 5.58 -5.74
C GLU A 332 40.70 5.92 -4.27
N GLU A 333 40.99 7.18 -3.96
CA GLU A 333 41.27 7.64 -2.60
C GLU A 333 40.02 7.54 -1.70
N GLU A 334 38.85 7.92 -2.22
CA GLU A 334 37.60 7.83 -1.48
C GLU A 334 37.19 6.37 -1.29
N VAL A 335 37.33 5.53 -2.32
CA VAL A 335 37.06 4.09 -2.23
C VAL A 335 37.96 3.45 -1.17
N LYS A 336 39.26 3.77 -1.13
CA LYS A 336 40.19 3.26 -0.10
C LYS A 336 39.74 3.61 1.32
N LYS A 337 39.15 4.80 1.55
CA LYS A 337 38.62 5.19 2.87
C LYS A 337 37.42 4.35 3.32
N THR A 338 36.65 3.81 2.38
CA THR A 338 35.50 2.95 2.71
C THR A 338 35.92 1.55 3.15
N GLY A 339 37.10 1.08 2.74
CA GLY A 339 37.57 -0.29 2.99
C GLY A 339 36.83 -1.37 2.19
N GLU A 340 35.99 -0.98 1.23
CA GLU A 340 35.18 -1.89 0.42
C GLU A 340 35.96 -2.44 -0.77
N ASN A 341 35.64 -3.67 -1.18
CA ASN A 341 36.16 -4.27 -2.40
C ASN A 341 35.05 -4.34 -3.46
N ILE A 342 35.13 -3.47 -4.47
CA ILE A 342 34.11 -3.33 -5.53
C ILE A 342 33.88 -4.65 -6.27
N VAL A 343 34.94 -5.39 -6.60
CA VAL A 343 34.86 -6.65 -7.35
C VAL A 343 34.16 -7.73 -6.53
N GLU A 344 34.48 -7.82 -5.23
CA GLU A 344 33.82 -8.77 -4.33
C GLU A 344 32.35 -8.41 -4.13
N LEU A 345 32.01 -7.12 -4.00
CA LEU A 345 30.63 -6.67 -3.91
C LEU A 345 29.83 -7.10 -5.14
N PHE A 346 30.32 -6.86 -6.37
CA PHE A 346 29.64 -7.33 -7.58
C PHE A 346 29.50 -8.85 -7.64
N ARG A 347 30.53 -9.61 -7.23
CA ARG A 347 30.46 -11.09 -7.19
C ARG A 347 29.43 -11.59 -6.17
N SER A 348 29.26 -10.89 -5.06
CA SER A 348 28.33 -11.27 -3.99
C SER A 348 26.86 -11.05 -4.36
N VAL A 349 26.55 -10.24 -5.38
CA VAL A 349 25.16 -9.97 -5.82
C VAL A 349 24.40 -11.26 -6.14
N CYS A 350 25.05 -12.19 -6.86
CA CYS A 350 24.42 -13.47 -7.23
C CYS A 350 24.08 -14.35 -6.03
N LEU A 351 24.74 -14.17 -4.88
CA LEU A 351 24.44 -14.93 -3.64
C LEU A 351 23.15 -14.44 -2.97
N HIS A 352 22.61 -13.31 -3.41
CA HIS A 352 21.43 -12.67 -2.84
C HIS A 352 20.16 -12.79 -3.69
N ILE A 353 20.25 -13.45 -4.84
CA ILE A 353 19.12 -13.79 -5.72
C ILE A 353 18.55 -15.13 -5.26
#